data_AF-A0A7W6P0S0-F1
#
_entry.id   AF-A0A7W6P0S0-F1
#
_cell.length_a   1.000
_cell.length_b   1.000
_cell.length_c   1.000
_cell.angle_alpha   90.00
_cell.angle_beta   90.00
_cell.angle_gamma   90.00
#
_symmetry.space_group_name_H-M   'P 1'
#
loop_
_entity.id
_entity.type
_entity.pdbx_description
1 polymer ?
#
loop_
_entity_poly.entity_id
_entity_poly.type
_entity_poly.pdbx_seq_one_letter_code
_entity_poly.pdbx_strand_id
1 'polypeptide(L)'
;MTDSPIVGRNMGNMGKGRPKGSRNRTTAILKDAILKAAENAGKGDMVAYLTQQAINNPGPFMSLLGKVLPMQIAGDPNAPLNVITRIELVAPSGNSET
;
A
#
# COMPACT_ATOMS: atom_id res chain seq x y z
N MET A 1 -49.31 25.25 18.36
CA MET A 1 -48.04 25.33 17.60
C MET A 1 -47.11 24.27 18.16
N THR A 2 -47.21 23.04 17.65
CA THR A 2 -46.38 21.91 18.11
C THR A 2 -45.12 21.88 17.26
N ASP A 3 -44.04 22.43 17.79
CA ASP A 3 -42.73 22.41 17.16
C ASP A 3 -42.14 21.00 17.29
N SER A 4 -42.38 20.16 16.28
CA SER A 4 -41.75 18.85 16.18
C SER A 4 -40.39 19.02 15.52
N PRO A 5 -39.30 18.45 16.07
CA PRO A 5 -37.97 18.65 15.53
C PRO A 5 -37.90 18.10 14.09
N ILE A 6 -37.40 18.92 13.16
CA ILE A 6 -37.16 18.53 11.77
C ILE A 6 -35.99 17.54 11.75
N VAL A 7 -36.26 16.26 12.02
CA VAL A 7 -35.28 15.19 11.81
C VAL A 7 -35.16 14.99 10.29
N GLY A 8 -34.11 15.56 9.71
CA GLY A 8 -33.82 15.49 8.28
C GLY A 8 -33.72 14.05 7.78
N ARG A 9 -34.47 13.75 6.72
CA ARG A 9 -34.50 12.46 6.02
C ARG A 9 -33.08 12.06 5.58
N ASN A 10 -32.65 10.85 5.96
CA ASN A 10 -31.44 10.18 5.47
C ASN A 10 -30.11 10.92 5.66
N MET A 11 -29.67 11.06 6.92
CA MET A 11 -28.25 11.29 7.24
C MET A 11 -27.46 9.98 7.05
N GLY A 12 -27.17 9.62 5.80
CA GLY A 12 -26.42 8.39 5.48
C GLY A 12 -24.94 8.47 5.89
N ASN A 13 -24.06 8.76 4.93
CA ASN A 13 -22.62 8.91 5.16
C ASN A 13 -22.20 10.36 5.48
N MET A 14 -23.16 11.29 5.63
CA MET A 14 -22.85 12.66 6.05
C MET A 14 -22.20 12.64 7.45
N GLY A 15 -21.02 13.25 7.58
CA GLY A 15 -20.26 13.32 8.84
C GLY A 15 -19.41 12.08 9.15
N LYS A 16 -19.67 10.93 8.50
CA LYS A 16 -18.78 9.77 8.57
C LYS A 16 -17.60 10.05 7.65
N GLY A 17 -16.50 10.54 8.23
CA GLY A 17 -15.23 10.70 7.53
C GLY A 17 -14.86 9.42 6.75
N ARG A 18 -13.98 9.57 5.76
CA ARG A 18 -13.57 8.48 4.89
C ARG A 18 -13.13 7.25 5.71
N PRO A 19 -13.64 6.03 5.45
CA PRO A 19 -13.30 4.85 6.22
C PRO A 19 -11.78 4.64 6.31
N LYS A 20 -11.29 4.33 7.52
CA LYS A 20 -9.87 4.07 7.77
C LYS A 20 -9.39 2.94 6.85
N GLY A 21 -8.29 3.18 6.13
CA GLY A 21 -7.71 2.22 5.18
C GLY A 21 -8.29 2.25 3.76
N SER A 22 -9.29 3.09 3.47
CA SER A 22 -9.82 3.17 2.10
C SER A 22 -8.85 3.87 1.13
N ARG A 23 -8.59 3.26 -0.03
CA ARG A 23 -7.62 3.73 -1.03
C ARG A 23 -8.00 5.09 -1.62
N ASN A 24 -7.08 6.05 -1.64
CA ASN A 24 -7.31 7.35 -2.30
C ASN A 24 -7.83 7.15 -3.75
N ARG A 25 -8.96 7.79 -4.10
CA ARG A 25 -9.66 7.60 -5.38
C ARG A 25 -8.77 7.99 -6.56
N THR A 26 -8.09 9.13 -6.50
CA THR A 26 -7.23 9.60 -7.58
C THR A 26 -6.05 8.65 -7.80
N THR A 27 -5.44 8.18 -6.71
CA THR A 27 -4.35 7.20 -6.77
C THR A 27 -4.83 5.84 -7.28
N ALA A 28 -6.06 5.44 -6.98
CA ALA A 28 -6.64 4.20 -7.51
C ALA A 28 -6.82 4.28 -9.04
N ILE A 29 -7.46 5.34 -9.54
CA ILE A 29 -7.67 5.55 -10.98
C ILE A 29 -6.34 5.58 -11.74
N LEU A 30 -5.34 6.30 -11.20
CA LEU A 30 -4.01 6.36 -11.82
C LEU A 30 -3.34 4.99 -11.84
N LYS A 31 -3.42 4.21 -10.75
CA LYS A 31 -2.87 2.84 -10.71
C LYS A 31 -3.54 1.95 -11.77
N ASP A 32 -4.86 2.02 -11.89
CA ASP A 32 -5.60 1.20 -12.85
C ASP A 32 -5.24 1.57 -14.30
N ALA A 33 -5.11 2.87 -14.59
CA ALA A 33 -4.68 3.35 -15.91
C ALA A 33 -3.26 2.88 -16.27
N ILE A 34 -2.32 2.94 -15.32
CA ILE A 34 -0.93 2.47 -15.52
C ILE A 34 -0.92 0.95 -15.76
N LEU A 35 -1.69 0.18 -15.00
CA LEU A 35 -1.77 -1.27 -15.18
C LEU A 35 -2.36 -1.62 -16.55
N LYS A 36 -3.40 -0.91 -17.00
CA LYS A 36 -3.98 -1.13 -18.32
C LYS A 36 -3.02 -0.76 -19.44
N ALA A 37 -2.26 0.32 -19.28
CA ALA A 37 -1.23 0.72 -20.24
C ALA A 37 -0.12 -0.34 -20.36
N ALA A 38 0.35 -0.89 -19.23
CA ALA A 38 1.36 -1.94 -19.23
C ALA A 38 0.86 -3.25 -19.86
N GLU A 39 -0.39 -3.66 -19.58
CA GLU A 39 -1.02 -4.81 -20.23
C GLU A 39 -1.11 -4.62 -21.76
N ASN A 40 -1.55 -3.44 -22.20
CA ASN A 40 -1.63 -3.11 -23.62
C ASN A 40 -0.25 -3.06 -24.30
N ALA A 41 0.79 -2.58 -23.60
CA ALA A 41 2.17 -2.62 -24.09
C ALA A 41 2.67 -4.07 -24.30
N GLY A 42 2.17 -5.01 -23.49
CA GLY A 42 2.33 -6.46 -23.68
C GLY A 42 1.35 -7.08 -24.67
N LYS A 43 0.71 -6.27 -25.53
CA LYS A 43 -0.31 -6.72 -26.50
C LYS A 43 -1.52 -7.41 -25.86
N GLY A 44 -1.92 -6.93 -24.69
CA GLY A 44 -3.03 -7.51 -23.92
C GLY A 44 -2.60 -8.55 -22.88
N ASP A 45 -1.30 -8.80 -22.73
CA ASP A 45 -0.75 -9.69 -21.72
C ASP A 45 0.34 -9.00 -20.88
N MET A 46 0.03 -8.76 -19.61
CA MET A 46 0.96 -8.19 -18.64
C MET A 46 2.21 -9.07 -18.45
N VAL A 47 2.08 -10.39 -18.52
CA VAL A 47 3.21 -11.32 -18.37
C VAL A 47 4.17 -11.17 -19.54
N ALA A 48 3.64 -11.05 -20.77
CA ALA A 48 4.45 -10.77 -21.95
C ALA A 48 5.22 -9.45 -21.81
N TYR A 49 4.58 -8.37 -21.33
CA TYR A 49 5.26 -7.11 -21.05
C TYR A 49 6.39 -7.27 -20.02
N LEU A 50 6.09 -7.89 -18.87
CA LEU A 50 7.05 -8.10 -17.79
C LEU A 50 8.21 -9.01 -18.21
N THR A 51 7.97 -10.00 -19.07
CA THR A 51 9.00 -10.89 -19.61
C THR A 51 9.97 -10.11 -20.51
N GLN A 52 9.45 -9.22 -21.36
CA GLN A 52 10.29 -8.32 -22.15
C GLN A 52 11.09 -7.37 -21.25
N GLN A 53 10.49 -6.84 -20.18
CA GLN A 53 11.19 -5.98 -19.22
C GLN A 53 12.26 -6.72 -18.42
N ALA A 54 12.07 -8.01 -18.12
CA ALA A 54 13.09 -8.82 -17.45
C ALA A 54 14.37 -8.92 -18.28
N ILE A 55 14.24 -9.00 -19.60
CA ILE A 55 15.37 -9.08 -20.55
C ILE A 55 15.96 -7.69 -20.81
N ASN A 56 15.12 -6.71 -21.13
CA ASN A 56 15.56 -5.38 -21.57
C ASN A 56 16.00 -4.48 -20.41
N ASN A 57 15.43 -4.68 -19.23
CA ASN A 57 15.63 -3.84 -18.03
C ASN A 57 15.78 -4.71 -16.76
N PRO A 58 16.86 -5.52 -16.66
CA PRO A 58 17.01 -6.49 -15.59
C PRO A 58 17.12 -5.86 -14.20
N GLY A 59 17.78 -4.69 -14.05
CA GLY A 59 17.93 -4.02 -12.75
C GLY A 59 16.58 -3.63 -12.12
N PRO A 60 15.72 -2.88 -12.83
CA PRO A 60 14.35 -2.60 -12.39
C PRO A 60 13.54 -3.88 -12.11
N PHE A 61 13.67 -4.92 -12.95
CA PHE A 61 12.95 -6.17 -12.76
C PHE A 61 13.39 -6.93 -11.50
N MET A 62 14.71 -7.02 -11.24
CA MET A 62 15.26 -7.58 -10.00
C MET A 62 14.77 -6.84 -8.75
N SER A 63 14.63 -5.51 -8.84
CA SER A 63 14.05 -4.71 -7.76
C SER A 63 12.57 -5.06 -7.50
N LEU A 64 11.81 -5.44 -8.53
CA LEU A 64 10.43 -5.93 -8.37
C LEU A 64 10.40 -7.32 -7.72
N LEU A 65 11.27 -8.24 -8.13
CA LEU A 65 11.38 -9.56 -7.51
C LEU A 65 11.67 -9.46 -6.00
N GLY A 66 12.58 -8.57 -5.62
CA GLY A 66 12.88 -8.27 -4.22
C GLY A 66 11.71 -7.69 -3.42
N LYS A 67 10.67 -7.14 -4.06
CA LYS A 67 9.44 -6.66 -3.40
C LYS A 67 8.36 -7.74 -3.34
N VAL A 68 8.25 -8.57 -4.39
CA VAL A 68 7.23 -9.62 -4.49
C VAL A 68 7.50 -10.76 -3.50
N LEU A 69 8.76 -11.23 -3.39
CA LEU A 69 9.09 -12.35 -2.51
C LEU A 69 8.80 -12.04 -1.02
N PRO A 70 9.19 -10.88 -0.46
CA PRO A 70 8.84 -10.55 0.92
C PRO A 70 7.33 -10.37 1.15
N MET A 71 6.59 -9.84 0.17
CA MET A 71 5.13 -9.70 0.26
C MET A 71 4.42 -11.06 0.34
N GLN A 72 4.97 -12.11 -0.29
CA GLN A 72 4.42 -13.46 -0.20
C GLN A 72 4.59 -14.04 1.21
N ILE A 73 5.74 -13.83 1.85
CA ILE A 73 6.02 -14.32 3.22
C ILE A 73 5.17 -13.54 4.25
N ALA A 74 4.99 -12.23 4.07
CA ALA A 74 4.15 -11.41 4.94
C ALA A 74 2.64 -11.72 4.86
N GLY A 75 2.22 -12.51 3.87
CA GLY A 75 0.82 -12.85 3.62
C GLY A 75 0.43 -14.29 3.94
N ASP A 76 1.36 -15.16 4.34
CA ASP A 76 1.07 -16.57 4.66
C ASP A 76 0.56 -16.71 6.12
N PRO A 77 -0.71 -17.07 6.36
CA PRO A 77 -1.23 -17.30 7.71
C PRO A 77 -0.58 -18.51 8.39
N ASN A 78 0.00 -19.44 7.63
CA ASN A 78 0.61 -20.67 8.12
C ASN A 78 2.12 -20.52 8.38
N ALA A 79 2.73 -19.40 7.97
CA ALA A 79 4.14 -19.10 8.18
C ALA A 79 4.34 -17.65 8.67
N PRO A 80 3.88 -17.30 9.88
CA PRO A 80 3.96 -15.94 10.39
C PRO A 80 5.40 -15.45 10.54
N LEU A 81 5.67 -14.22 10.08
CA LEU A 81 6.95 -13.55 10.26
C LEU A 81 7.19 -13.20 11.73
N ASN A 82 8.11 -13.91 12.38
CA ASN A 82 8.58 -13.60 13.72
C ASN A 82 9.59 -12.44 13.68
N VAL A 83 9.13 -11.21 13.86
CA VAL A 83 9.99 -10.03 13.97
C VAL A 83 10.51 -9.92 15.41
N ILE A 84 11.78 -10.24 15.63
CA ILE A 84 12.45 -10.02 16.92
C ILE A 84 13.05 -8.62 16.93
N THR A 85 12.39 -7.67 17.58
CA THR A 85 12.92 -6.33 17.83
C THR A 85 13.75 -6.32 19.12
N ARG A 86 15.08 -6.32 18.99
CA ARG A 86 15.99 -6.04 20.11
C ARG A 86 16.22 -4.54 20.21
N ILE A 87 15.81 -3.95 21.32
CA ILE A 87 16.10 -2.54 21.65
C ILE A 87 17.22 -2.55 22.68
N GLU A 88 18.34 -1.89 22.36
CA GLU A 88 19.42 -1.65 23.31
C GLU A 88 19.31 -0.21 23.81
N LEU A 89 19.05 -0.05 25.11
CA LEU A 89 19.01 1.25 25.76
C LEU A 89 20.45 1.69 26.05
N VAL A 90 20.94 2.68 25.29
CA VAL A 90 22.21 3.34 25.57
C VAL A 90 21.94 4.56 26.45
N ALA A 91 22.54 4.60 27.64
CA ALA A 91 22.50 5.77 28.48
C ALA A 91 23.24 6.93 27.78
N PRO A 92 22.66 8.13 27.68
CA PRO A 92 23.37 9.28 27.14
C PRO A 92 24.57 9.56 28.04
N SER A 93 25.78 9.49 27.49
CA SER A 93 26.99 9.88 28.20
C SER A 93 26.89 11.37 28.49
N GLY A 94 26.72 11.73 29.76
CA GLY A 94 26.78 13.12 30.18
C GLY A 94 28.16 13.69 29.85
N ASN A 95 28.18 14.80 29.12
CA ASN A 95 29.40 15.58 28.93
C ASN A 95 29.83 16.10 30.31
N SER A 96 30.79 15.42 30.94
CA SER A 96 31.53 16.01 32.05
C SER A 96 32.52 17.01 31.47
N GLU A 97 32.06 18.26 31.31
CA GLU A 97 32.94 19.41 31.14
C GLU A 97 33.78 19.56 32.42
N THR A 98 35.11 19.48 32.25
CA THR A 98 36.10 20.04 33.18
C THR A 98 36.77 21.22 32.52
#